data_AF-A0A7V9B791-F1
#
_entry.id   AF-A0A7V9B791-F1
#
_cell.length_a   1.000
_cell.length_b   1.000
_cell.length_c   1.000
_cell.angle_alpha   90.00
_cell.angle_beta   90.00
_cell.angle_gamma   90.00
#
_symmetry.space_group_name_H-M   'P 1'
#
loop_
_entity.id
_entity.type
_entity.pdbx_description
1 polymer ?
#
loop_
_entity_poly.entity_id
_entity_poly.type
_entity_poly.pdbx_seq_one_letter_code
_entity_poly.pdbx_strand_id
1 'polypeptide(L)'
;EDVLLFSAREALRKKDFSQFSDDEIAEARRIMASMAWRLSTRETRRRKSAPHGALVDYRKTLRGSLRQGGMPLELKWRDRKHRMRPLVLICDISGSMDRYARMLLRFVHALEQGLDAVEVFVFGTRLTRITRELRRRDVDRAIADVVASVDDWSGGTRIGEAIKTFNYEWSRRVLRSGATVVVISDGWDRGDPDLLGDEMARLQRSCRRLIWLNPLLGAPGYQPLTQGIRVALPSIDHFLPVHNLQSLQTLATLLGEDDEGPPLRRSQRAPGRATATT
;
A
#
# COMPACT_ATOMS: atom_id res chain seq x y z
N GLU A 1 17.32 12.76 32.29
CA GLU A 1 16.45 13.31 31.22
C GLU A 1 16.01 12.27 30.20
N ASP A 2 16.85 11.29 29.83
CA ASP A 2 16.51 10.29 28.80
C ASP A 2 15.29 9.40 29.08
N VAL A 3 14.99 9.08 30.35
CA VAL A 3 13.83 8.25 30.72
C VAL A 3 12.50 8.98 30.48
N LEU A 4 12.46 10.30 30.69
CA LEU A 4 11.27 11.12 30.43
C LEU A 4 11.05 11.31 28.92
N LEU A 5 12.13 11.51 28.16
CA LEU A 5 12.09 11.56 26.70
C LEU A 5 11.64 10.23 26.06
N PHE A 6 12.09 9.10 26.62
CA PHE A 6 11.65 7.78 26.17
C PHE A 6 10.16 7.55 26.46
N SER A 7 9.70 7.90 27.66
CA SER A 7 8.29 7.81 28.06
C SER A 7 7.39 8.71 27.20
N ALA A 8 7.81 9.95 26.92
CA ALA A 8 7.07 10.88 26.06
C ALA A 8 6.95 10.37 24.62
N ARG A 9 8.03 9.79 24.06
CA ARG A 9 8.00 9.16 22.72
C ARG A 9 7.13 7.91 22.69
N GLU A 10 7.13 7.12 23.76
CA GLU A 10 6.29 5.93 23.86
C GLU A 10 4.80 6.29 23.98
N ALA A 11 4.48 7.33 24.74
CA ALA A 11 3.13 7.89 24.82
C ALA A 11 2.67 8.41 23.45
N LEU A 12 3.51 9.18 22.76
CA LEU A 12 3.23 9.68 21.41
C LEU A 12 3.00 8.53 20.39
N ARG A 13 3.67 7.39 20.57
CA ARG A 13 3.49 6.23 19.68
C ARG A 13 2.11 5.58 19.77
N LYS A 14 1.51 5.62 20.96
CA LYS A 14 0.19 5.02 21.26
C LYS A 14 -0.95 6.04 21.12
N LYS A 15 -0.64 7.34 21.23
CA LYS A 15 -1.60 8.44 21.12
C LYS A 15 -2.30 8.42 19.76
N ASP A 16 -3.59 8.74 19.77
CA ASP A 16 -4.40 8.81 18.57
C ASP A 16 -4.06 10.08 17.77
N PHE A 17 -3.88 9.92 16.46
CA PHE A 17 -3.59 10.99 15.52
C PHE A 17 -4.59 12.14 15.52
N SER A 18 -5.87 11.88 15.80
CA SER A 18 -6.89 12.92 15.93
C SER A 18 -6.59 13.93 17.04
N GLN A 19 -5.84 13.50 18.06
CA GLN A 19 -5.52 14.25 19.28
C GLN A 19 -4.14 14.91 19.23
N PHE A 20 -3.43 14.85 18.11
CA PHE A 20 -2.09 15.43 18.01
C PHE A 20 -2.15 16.96 17.95
N SER A 21 -1.23 17.62 18.66
CA SER A 21 -0.90 19.03 18.43
C SER A 21 0.02 19.20 17.21
N ASP A 22 0.15 20.41 16.70
CA ASP A 22 1.03 20.69 15.55
C ASP A 22 2.51 20.32 15.83
N ASP A 23 2.98 20.53 17.06
CA ASP A 23 4.32 20.13 17.49
C ASP A 23 4.49 18.61 17.54
N GLU A 24 3.47 17.89 18.02
CA GLU A 24 3.44 16.43 18.05
C GLU A 24 3.40 15.83 16.64
N ILE A 25 2.71 16.47 15.69
CA ILE A 25 2.73 16.10 14.27
C ILE A 25 4.15 16.20 13.70
N ALA A 26 4.88 17.26 14.05
CA ALA A 26 6.25 17.46 13.57
C ALA A 26 7.23 16.40 14.13
N GLU A 27 7.10 16.00 15.40
CA GLU A 27 7.89 14.90 15.98
C GLU A 27 7.47 13.53 15.43
N ALA A 28 6.17 13.28 15.28
CA ALA A 28 5.66 12.06 14.66
C ALA A 28 6.21 11.86 13.25
N ARG A 29 6.27 12.92 12.45
CA ARG A 29 6.90 12.92 11.12
C ARG A 29 8.37 12.52 11.18
N ARG A 30 9.13 13.02 12.16
CA ARG A 30 10.55 12.66 12.36
C ARG A 30 10.71 11.19 12.71
N ILE A 31 9.91 10.69 13.66
CA ILE A 31 9.91 9.28 14.06
C ILE A 31 9.60 8.38 12.86
N MET A 32 8.61 8.74 12.05
CA MET A 32 8.24 7.97 10.86
C MET A 32 9.29 7.98 9.75
N ALA A 33 9.94 9.12 9.51
CA ALA A 33 11.03 9.22 8.55
C ALA A 33 12.23 8.32 8.94
N SER A 34 12.40 8.05 10.25
CA SER A 34 13.40 7.12 10.77
C SER A 34 12.98 5.64 10.69
N MET A 35 11.70 5.34 10.45
CA MET A 35 11.25 3.96 10.28
C MET A 35 11.75 3.42 8.94
N ALA A 36 12.26 2.19 8.93
CA ALA A 36 12.74 1.55 7.71
C ALA A 36 11.55 1.02 6.88
N TRP A 37 11.01 1.88 6.00
CA TRP A 37 9.97 1.48 5.05
C TRP A 37 10.57 0.69 3.90
N ARG A 38 10.69 -0.62 4.08
CA ARG A 38 11.11 -1.53 3.02
C ARG A 38 9.87 -2.07 2.35
N LEU A 39 9.72 -1.82 1.06
CA LEU A 39 8.70 -2.52 0.27
C LEU A 39 9.25 -3.87 -0.17
N SER A 40 8.42 -4.90 -0.04
CA SER A 40 8.71 -6.24 -0.54
C SER A 40 9.13 -6.18 -2.01
N THR A 41 10.06 -7.07 -2.35
CA THR A 41 10.57 -7.17 -3.70
C THR A 41 9.92 -8.33 -4.45
N ARG A 42 10.16 -8.37 -5.76
CA ARG A 42 9.81 -9.48 -6.60
C ARG A 42 10.97 -9.83 -7.50
N GLU A 43 11.14 -11.12 -7.73
CA GLU A 43 11.95 -11.59 -8.84
C GLU A 43 11.30 -11.19 -10.16
N THR A 44 12.12 -10.68 -11.08
CA THR A 44 11.69 -10.46 -12.46
C THR A 44 12.25 -11.55 -13.37
N ARG A 45 11.59 -11.76 -14.51
CA ARG A 45 12.10 -12.66 -15.56
C ARG A 45 13.45 -12.18 -16.14
N ARG A 46 13.77 -10.89 -16.03
CA ARG A 46 15.01 -10.32 -16.55
C ARG A 46 16.18 -10.66 -15.64
N ARG A 47 17.29 -11.09 -16.24
CA ARG A 47 18.54 -11.37 -15.52
C ARG A 47 19.54 -10.22 -15.63
N LYS A 48 20.28 -9.98 -14.55
CA LYS A 48 21.41 -9.03 -14.48
C LYS A 48 22.72 -9.80 -14.23
N SER A 49 23.85 -9.18 -14.55
CA SER A 49 25.16 -9.71 -14.13
C SER A 49 25.21 -9.78 -12.61
N ALA A 50 25.77 -10.85 -12.07
CA ALA A 50 26.00 -11.04 -10.64
C ALA A 50 27.40 -11.64 -10.43
N PRO A 51 28.10 -11.30 -9.33
CA PRO A 51 29.37 -11.95 -8.98
C PRO A 51 29.19 -13.45 -8.71
N HIS A 52 28.14 -13.80 -7.96
CA HIS A 52 27.78 -15.18 -7.58
C HIS A 52 26.31 -15.41 -7.92
N GLY A 53 26.01 -15.55 -9.22
CA GLY A 53 24.66 -15.77 -9.70
C GLY A 53 24.34 -17.25 -9.87
N ALA A 54 23.05 -17.61 -9.88
CA ALA A 54 22.63 -19.00 -10.04
C ALA A 54 22.97 -19.60 -11.42
N LEU A 55 23.26 -18.78 -12.43
CA LEU A 55 23.47 -19.22 -13.81
C LEU A 55 24.69 -18.55 -14.45
N VAL A 56 25.42 -19.31 -15.28
CA VAL A 56 26.57 -18.80 -16.03
C VAL A 56 26.11 -17.88 -17.17
N ASP A 57 26.76 -16.72 -17.31
CA ASP A 57 26.66 -15.84 -18.48
C ASP A 57 27.58 -16.37 -19.59
N TYR A 58 27.11 -17.33 -20.39
CA TYR A 58 27.92 -17.88 -21.48
C TYR A 58 28.45 -16.80 -22.43
N ARG A 59 27.63 -15.79 -22.76
CA ARG A 59 28.02 -14.74 -23.71
C ARG A 59 29.16 -13.87 -23.17
N LYS A 60 29.08 -13.44 -21.90
CA LYS A 60 30.18 -12.67 -21.28
C LYS A 60 31.40 -13.52 -20.99
N THR A 61 31.20 -14.77 -20.56
CA THR A 61 32.27 -15.73 -20.28
C THR A 61 33.08 -16.01 -21.55
N LEU A 62 32.42 -16.37 -22.65
CA LEU A 62 33.08 -16.61 -23.95
C LEU A 62 33.74 -15.33 -24.50
N ARG A 63 33.10 -14.17 -24.38
CA ARG A 63 33.71 -12.90 -24.81
C ARG A 63 34.96 -12.56 -23.99
N GLY A 64 34.97 -12.86 -22.69
CA GLY A 64 36.14 -12.70 -21.83
C GLY A 64 37.27 -13.67 -22.20
N SER A 65 36.92 -14.91 -22.53
CA SER A 65 37.90 -15.95 -22.88
C SER A 65 38.63 -15.68 -24.19
N LEU A 66 38.07 -14.88 -25.11
CA LEU A 66 38.76 -14.48 -26.34
C LEU A 66 40.11 -13.78 -26.09
N ARG A 67 40.26 -13.06 -24.96
CA ARG A 67 41.54 -12.46 -24.56
C ARG A 67 42.52 -13.46 -23.96
N GLN A 68 42.05 -14.65 -23.62
CA GLN A 68 42.78 -15.73 -22.94
C GLN A 68 42.92 -16.96 -23.85
N GLY A 69 43.08 -16.75 -25.17
CA GLY A 69 43.24 -17.84 -26.14
C GLY A 69 42.02 -18.74 -26.31
N GLY A 70 40.82 -18.26 -25.95
CA GLY A 70 39.56 -18.99 -26.04
C GLY A 70 39.23 -19.85 -24.82
N MET A 71 40.15 -20.00 -23.87
CA MET A 71 39.93 -20.78 -22.64
C MET A 71 39.14 -19.98 -21.59
N PRO A 72 37.96 -20.44 -21.14
CA PRO A 72 37.15 -19.73 -20.15
C PRO A 72 37.68 -19.93 -18.74
N LEU A 73 38.77 -19.22 -18.39
CA LEU A 73 39.40 -19.29 -17.05
C LEU A 73 38.56 -18.63 -15.96
N GLU A 74 37.71 -17.66 -16.32
CA GLU A 74 36.83 -16.95 -15.38
C GLU A 74 35.37 -17.03 -15.83
N LEU A 75 34.55 -17.75 -15.05
CA LEU A 75 33.11 -17.80 -15.27
C LEU A 75 32.45 -16.50 -14.80
N LYS A 76 31.68 -15.87 -15.68
CA LYS A 76 30.81 -14.75 -15.31
C LYS A 76 29.42 -15.27 -15.00
N TRP A 77 28.76 -14.72 -14.00
CA TRP A 77 27.46 -15.19 -13.54
C TRP A 77 26.35 -14.17 -13.78
N ARG A 78 25.11 -14.66 -13.81
CA ARG A 78 23.89 -13.88 -13.87
C ARG A 78 22.91 -14.39 -12.83
N ASP A 79 22.11 -13.45 -12.35
CA ASP A 79 21.00 -13.75 -11.47
C ASP A 79 19.74 -12.97 -11.86
N ARG A 80 18.58 -13.40 -11.35
CA ARG A 80 17.31 -12.70 -11.56
C ARG A 80 17.38 -11.31 -10.94
N LYS A 81 16.89 -10.32 -11.70
CA LYS A 81 16.81 -8.96 -11.19
C LYS A 81 15.62 -8.85 -10.24
N HIS A 82 15.88 -8.40 -9.02
CA HIS A 82 14.85 -8.03 -8.07
C HIS A 82 14.36 -6.61 -8.33
N ARG A 83 13.06 -6.38 -8.16
CA ARG A 83 12.41 -5.07 -8.26
C ARG A 83 11.46 -4.90 -7.10
N MET A 84 11.39 -3.69 -6.54
CA MET A 84 10.39 -3.35 -5.54
C MET A 84 8.98 -3.49 -6.13
N ARG A 85 8.05 -4.00 -5.34
CA ARG A 85 6.64 -4.04 -5.71
C ARG A 85 6.06 -2.63 -5.59
N PRO A 86 5.21 -2.21 -6.54
CA PRO A 86 4.52 -0.95 -6.40
C PRO A 86 3.61 -0.96 -5.17
N LEU A 87 3.51 0.19 -4.51
CA LEU A 87 2.55 0.44 -3.45
C LEU A 87 1.48 1.38 -4.00
N VAL A 88 0.22 0.98 -3.92
CA VAL A 88 -0.91 1.84 -4.28
C VAL A 88 -1.70 2.18 -3.03
N LEU A 89 -1.87 3.46 -2.76
CA LEU A 89 -2.66 3.97 -1.65
C LEU A 89 -3.96 4.57 -2.20
N ILE A 90 -5.09 4.17 -1.63
CA ILE A 90 -6.41 4.69 -1.95
C ILE A 90 -7.02 5.22 -0.66
N CYS A 91 -7.00 6.54 -0.48
CA CYS A 91 -7.36 7.19 0.76
C CYS A 91 -8.73 7.85 0.68
N ASP A 92 -9.58 7.53 1.64
CA ASP A 92 -10.82 8.26 1.89
C ASP A 92 -10.49 9.60 2.52
N ILE A 93 -11.01 10.67 1.93
CA ILE A 93 -10.88 12.02 2.48
C ILE A 93 -12.17 12.50 3.14
N SER A 94 -13.26 11.72 3.22
CA SER A 94 -14.57 12.14 3.75
C SER A 94 -14.57 12.87 5.11
N GLY A 95 -15.69 13.51 5.48
CA GLY A 95 -15.75 14.44 6.62
C GLY A 95 -15.26 13.84 7.95
N SER A 96 -15.51 12.55 8.18
CA SER A 96 -15.02 11.78 9.33
C SER A 96 -13.53 11.42 9.24
N MET A 97 -12.98 11.38 8.03
CA MET A 97 -11.61 11.01 7.71
C MET A 97 -10.66 12.21 7.55
N ASP A 98 -11.17 13.44 7.38
CA ASP A 98 -10.39 14.60 6.96
C ASP A 98 -9.07 14.83 7.75
N ARG A 99 -9.14 14.86 9.09
CA ARG A 99 -7.94 15.05 9.94
C ARG A 99 -6.96 13.89 9.79
N TYR A 100 -7.45 12.66 9.76
CA TYR A 100 -6.61 11.46 9.57
C TYR A 100 -6.00 11.43 8.17
N ALA A 101 -6.77 11.76 7.14
CA ALA A 101 -6.35 11.73 5.75
C ALA A 101 -5.25 12.76 5.49
N ARG A 102 -5.38 14.00 5.98
CA ARG A 102 -4.32 15.02 5.88
C ARG A 102 -3.01 14.51 6.48
N MET A 103 -3.08 13.93 7.67
CA MET A 103 -1.89 13.48 8.36
C MET A 103 -1.27 12.24 7.69
N LEU A 104 -2.08 11.27 7.25
CA LEU A 104 -1.60 10.10 6.50
C LEU A 104 -0.96 10.50 5.16
N LEU A 105 -1.53 11.47 4.45
CA LEU A 105 -0.96 11.97 3.19
C LEU A 105 0.37 12.71 3.41
N ARG A 106 0.49 13.52 4.48
CA ARG A 106 1.77 14.11 4.90
C ARG A 106 2.82 13.04 5.17
N PHE A 107 2.43 11.92 5.76
CA PHE A 107 3.33 10.80 5.99
C PHE A 107 3.75 10.11 4.69
N VAL A 108 2.80 9.82 3.81
CA VAL A 108 3.07 9.22 2.49
C VAL A 108 4.05 10.08 1.69
N HIS A 109 3.94 11.41 1.76
CA HIS A 109 4.94 12.30 1.15
C HIS A 109 6.35 12.09 1.72
N ALA A 110 6.47 11.97 3.04
CA ALA A 110 7.75 11.69 3.68
C ALA A 110 8.33 10.33 3.23
N LEU A 111 7.46 9.36 2.90
CA LEU A 111 7.85 8.06 2.36
C LEU A 111 8.24 8.11 0.88
N GLU A 112 7.56 8.92 0.07
CA GLU A 112 7.78 8.98 -1.39
C GLU A 112 9.21 9.45 -1.73
N GLN A 113 9.87 10.22 -0.86
CA GLN A 113 11.27 10.61 -1.06
C GLN A 113 12.25 9.42 -1.07
N GLY A 114 11.84 8.25 -0.57
CA GLY A 114 12.64 7.02 -0.60
C GLY A 114 12.06 5.89 -1.46
N LEU A 115 10.86 6.05 -2.03
CA LEU A 115 10.10 4.97 -2.66
C LEU A 115 9.58 5.39 -4.06
N ASP A 116 10.38 5.14 -5.10
CA ASP A 116 10.06 5.49 -6.51
C ASP A 116 8.77 4.85 -7.07
N ALA A 117 8.17 3.88 -6.36
CA ALA A 117 7.08 3.04 -6.85
C ALA A 117 5.78 3.19 -6.05
N VAL A 118 5.54 4.36 -5.45
CA VAL A 118 4.29 4.67 -4.75
C VAL A 118 3.33 5.41 -5.68
N GLU A 119 2.07 5.00 -5.67
CA GLU A 119 0.96 5.62 -6.37
C GLU A 119 -0.13 5.95 -5.35
N VAL A 120 -0.64 7.17 -5.36
CA VAL A 120 -1.56 7.68 -4.36
C VAL A 120 -2.80 8.25 -5.01
N PHE A 121 -3.94 7.76 -4.55
CA PHE A 121 -5.27 8.16 -4.93
C PHE A 121 -6.04 8.58 -3.69
N VAL A 122 -6.90 9.56 -3.87
CA VAL A 122 -7.82 10.06 -2.84
C VAL A 122 -9.22 10.04 -3.39
N PHE A 123 -10.20 9.78 -2.53
CA PHE A 123 -11.60 9.79 -2.94
C PHE A 123 -12.50 10.39 -1.85
N GLY A 124 -13.50 11.13 -2.31
CA GLY A 124 -14.66 11.55 -1.53
C GLY A 124 -15.91 11.25 -2.35
N THR A 125 -16.32 12.21 -3.19
CA THR A 125 -17.35 12.00 -4.23
C THR A 125 -16.79 11.43 -5.54
N ARG A 126 -15.51 11.67 -5.82
CA ARG A 126 -14.79 11.18 -7.00
C ARG A 126 -13.39 10.72 -6.64
N LEU A 127 -12.84 9.81 -7.45
CA LEU A 127 -11.46 9.35 -7.34
C LEU A 127 -10.50 10.32 -8.06
N THR A 128 -9.46 10.78 -7.37
CA THR A 128 -8.43 11.65 -7.92
C THR A 128 -7.04 11.05 -7.66
N ARG A 129 -6.18 11.02 -8.67
CA ARG A 129 -4.76 10.65 -8.50
C ARG A 129 -3.95 11.87 -8.09
N ILE A 130 -3.23 11.78 -6.96
CA ILE A 130 -2.47 12.90 -6.38
C ILE A 130 -0.97 12.63 -6.28
N THR A 131 -0.48 11.57 -6.93
CA THR A 131 0.92 11.13 -6.83
C THR A 131 1.90 12.21 -7.30
N ARG A 132 1.56 12.96 -8.34
CA ARG A 132 2.44 14.00 -8.89
C ARG A 132 2.48 15.23 -7.98
N GLU A 133 1.35 15.53 -7.37
CA GLU A 133 1.13 16.63 -6.44
C GLU A 133 1.92 16.36 -5.14
N LEU A 134 1.92 15.11 -4.66
CA LEU A 134 2.73 14.68 -3.53
C LEU A 134 4.23 14.74 -3.80
N ARG A 135 4.71 14.72 -5.05
CA ARG A 135 6.14 14.95 -5.34
C ARG A 135 6.57 16.40 -5.22
N ARG A 136 5.63 17.34 -5.13
CA ARG A 136 5.94 18.76 -4.94
C ARG A 136 6.25 19.03 -3.46
N ARG A 137 6.99 20.11 -3.18
CA ARG A 137 7.39 20.50 -1.81
C ARG A 137 6.19 20.88 -0.92
N ASP A 138 5.07 21.29 -1.50
CA ASP A 138 3.92 21.82 -0.77
C ASP A 138 2.73 20.86 -0.83
N VAL A 139 2.80 19.83 0.02
CA VAL A 139 1.78 18.79 0.18
C VAL A 139 0.51 19.35 0.77
N ASP A 140 0.63 20.31 1.68
CA ASP A 140 -0.52 20.86 2.41
C ASP A 140 -1.44 21.60 1.47
N ARG A 141 -0.85 22.39 0.58
CA ARG A 141 -1.59 23.03 -0.51
C ARG A 141 -2.17 22.01 -1.48
N ALA A 142 -1.42 20.97 -1.87
CA ALA A 142 -1.95 19.93 -2.75
C ALA A 142 -3.16 19.20 -2.15
N ILE A 143 -3.11 18.86 -0.85
CA ILE A 143 -4.23 18.24 -0.14
C ILE A 143 -5.39 19.24 -0.01
N ALA A 144 -5.10 20.50 0.32
CA ALA A 144 -6.13 21.55 0.42
C ALA A 144 -6.83 21.77 -0.92
N ASP A 145 -6.09 21.83 -2.03
CA ASP A 145 -6.60 21.98 -3.39
C ASP A 145 -7.49 20.79 -3.77
N VAL A 146 -7.10 19.57 -3.39
CA VAL A 146 -7.89 18.36 -3.61
C VAL A 146 -9.17 18.41 -2.79
N VAL A 147 -9.08 18.71 -1.48
CA VAL A 147 -10.22 18.80 -0.56
C VAL A 147 -11.21 19.86 -1.03
N ALA A 148 -10.72 21.04 -1.44
CA ALA A 148 -11.52 22.12 -2.01
C ALA A 148 -12.12 21.73 -3.36
N SER A 149 -11.38 21.03 -4.23
CA SER A 149 -11.93 20.58 -5.52
C SER A 149 -13.02 19.50 -5.39
N VAL A 150 -13.23 18.96 -4.19
CA VAL A 150 -14.20 17.92 -3.86
C VAL A 150 -15.40 18.57 -3.15
N ASP A 151 -15.80 19.77 -3.59
CA ASP A 151 -16.84 20.67 -3.02
C ASP A 151 -18.27 20.09 -2.79
N ASP A 152 -18.48 18.77 -2.80
CA ASP A 152 -19.77 18.11 -2.50
C ASP A 152 -19.68 17.12 -1.31
N TRP A 153 -19.17 17.58 -0.18
CA TRP A 153 -19.05 16.79 1.06
C TRP A 153 -20.40 16.40 1.69
N SER A 154 -21.52 16.88 1.15
CA SER A 154 -22.88 16.54 1.57
C SER A 154 -23.42 15.22 0.96
N GLY A 155 -22.82 14.75 -0.13
CA GLY A 155 -23.29 13.56 -0.88
C GLY A 155 -23.00 12.20 -0.21
N GLY A 156 -22.08 12.18 0.75
CA GLY A 156 -21.56 10.96 1.38
C GLY A 156 -20.48 10.25 0.57
N THR A 157 -19.78 9.32 1.20
CA THR A 157 -18.70 8.54 0.58
C THR A 157 -19.29 7.44 -0.29
N ARG A 158 -18.74 7.30 -1.50
CA ARG A 158 -19.15 6.34 -2.54
C ARG A 158 -17.98 5.40 -2.87
N ILE A 159 -17.68 4.49 -1.93
CA ILE A 159 -16.48 3.64 -1.98
C ILE A 159 -16.55 2.71 -3.20
N GLY A 160 -17.68 2.04 -3.42
CA GLY A 160 -17.84 1.12 -4.56
C GLY A 160 -17.56 1.78 -5.91
N GLU A 161 -18.03 3.01 -6.10
CA GLU A 161 -17.87 3.77 -7.34
C GLU A 161 -16.44 4.31 -7.52
N ALA A 162 -15.79 4.71 -6.43
CA ALA A 162 -14.37 5.07 -6.43
C ALA A 162 -13.49 3.87 -6.83
N ILE A 163 -13.74 2.68 -6.24
CA ILE A 163 -13.01 1.46 -6.56
C ILE A 163 -13.31 0.99 -7.99
N LYS A 164 -14.56 1.11 -8.46
CA LYS A 164 -14.93 0.85 -9.87
C LYS A 164 -14.10 1.71 -10.83
N THR A 165 -14.05 3.01 -10.57
CA THR A 165 -13.29 3.98 -11.37
C THR A 165 -11.80 3.62 -11.38
N PHE A 166 -11.24 3.31 -10.21
CA PHE A 166 -9.86 2.85 -10.06
C PHE A 166 -9.60 1.57 -10.88
N ASN A 167 -10.48 0.57 -10.75
CA ASN A 167 -10.38 -0.69 -11.45
C ASN A 167 -10.43 -0.53 -12.97
N TYR A 168 -11.26 0.39 -13.47
CA TYR A 168 -11.44 0.62 -14.89
C TYR A 168 -10.28 1.41 -15.52
N GLU A 169 -9.89 2.53 -14.89
CA GLU A 169 -8.97 3.49 -15.48
C GLU A 169 -7.49 3.23 -15.12
N TRP A 170 -7.24 2.75 -13.90
CA TRP A 170 -5.91 2.78 -13.28
C TRP A 170 -5.31 1.40 -13.01
N SER A 171 -6.11 0.38 -12.68
CA SER A 171 -5.61 -0.95 -12.29
C SER A 171 -4.55 -1.51 -13.24
N ARG A 172 -4.81 -1.43 -14.56
CA ARG A 172 -3.90 -1.90 -15.61
C ARG A 172 -2.62 -1.09 -15.71
N ARG A 173 -2.56 0.14 -15.18
CA ARG A 173 -1.39 1.01 -15.22
C ARG A 173 -0.52 0.80 -13.98
N VAL A 174 -1.14 0.70 -12.81
CA VAL A 174 -0.43 0.72 -11.52
C VAL A 174 -0.24 -0.66 -10.88
N LEU A 175 -1.07 -1.67 -11.19
CA LEU A 175 -1.02 -2.98 -10.51
C LEU A 175 -0.21 -4.08 -11.21
N ARG A 176 0.21 -3.90 -12.48
CA ARG A 176 0.82 -4.96 -13.34
C ARG A 176 2.02 -5.69 -12.74
N SER A 177 2.72 -5.06 -11.80
CA SER A 177 3.93 -5.61 -11.19
C SER A 177 3.66 -6.34 -9.86
N GLY A 178 2.43 -6.79 -9.61
CA GLY A 178 2.06 -7.44 -8.36
C GLY A 178 2.14 -6.45 -7.20
N ALA A 179 1.43 -5.33 -7.36
CA ALA A 179 1.40 -4.24 -6.39
C ALA A 179 0.65 -4.62 -5.11
N THR A 180 1.05 -4.02 -4.00
CA THR A 180 0.28 -4.03 -2.76
C THR A 180 -0.65 -2.82 -2.78
N VAL A 181 -1.94 -3.05 -2.55
CA VAL A 181 -2.94 -1.99 -2.47
C VAL A 181 -3.33 -1.81 -1.02
N VAL A 182 -3.31 -0.57 -0.56
CA VAL A 182 -3.76 -0.17 0.78
C VAL A 182 -4.94 0.78 0.62
N VAL A 183 -6.09 0.38 1.12
CA VAL A 183 -7.30 1.22 1.20
C VAL A 183 -7.36 1.78 2.61
N ILE A 184 -7.52 3.09 2.74
CA ILE A 184 -7.64 3.78 4.02
C ILE A 184 -9.03 4.40 4.08
N SER A 185 -9.92 3.88 4.93
CA SER A 185 -11.29 4.38 5.08
C SER A 185 -11.91 3.87 6.38
N ASP A 186 -12.82 4.66 6.94
CA ASP A 186 -13.71 4.24 8.03
C ASP A 186 -14.86 3.32 7.55
N GLY A 187 -14.96 3.13 6.23
CA GLY A 187 -15.84 2.18 5.56
C GLY A 187 -17.32 2.54 5.64
N TRP A 188 -17.62 3.82 5.83
CA TRP A 188 -18.95 4.35 5.63
C TRP A 188 -19.20 4.51 4.13
N ASP A 189 -20.15 3.75 3.57
CA ASP A 189 -20.48 3.80 2.14
C ASP A 189 -21.99 4.00 2.00
N ARG A 190 -22.39 5.00 1.19
CA ARG A 190 -23.81 5.26 0.84
C ARG A 190 -24.19 4.67 -0.53
N GLY A 191 -23.23 4.07 -1.24
CA GLY A 191 -23.44 3.47 -2.55
C GLY A 191 -24.13 2.09 -2.50
N ASP A 192 -24.19 1.45 -3.66
CA ASP A 192 -24.68 0.08 -3.81
C ASP A 192 -23.70 -0.94 -3.18
N PRO A 193 -24.13 -1.69 -2.15
CA PRO A 193 -23.33 -2.73 -1.52
C PRO A 193 -22.85 -3.81 -2.49
N ASP A 194 -23.67 -4.21 -3.46
CA ASP A 194 -23.31 -5.29 -4.38
C ASP A 194 -22.18 -4.83 -5.30
N LEU A 195 -22.26 -3.58 -5.78
CA LEU A 195 -21.19 -2.95 -6.54
C LEU A 195 -19.87 -2.90 -5.75
N LEU A 196 -19.91 -2.51 -4.48
CA LEU A 196 -18.72 -2.48 -3.64
C LEU A 196 -18.11 -3.88 -3.49
N GLY A 197 -18.93 -4.90 -3.24
CA GLY A 197 -18.48 -6.28 -3.10
C GLY A 197 -17.77 -6.80 -4.36
N ASP A 198 -18.38 -6.59 -5.52
CA ASP A 198 -17.86 -7.02 -6.81
C ASP A 198 -16.54 -6.33 -7.17
N GLU A 199 -16.49 -5.01 -6.99
CA GLU A 199 -15.30 -4.22 -7.33
C GLU A 199 -14.15 -4.45 -6.34
N MET A 200 -14.44 -4.71 -5.07
CA MET A 200 -13.43 -5.15 -4.09
C MET A 200 -12.88 -6.53 -4.42
N ALA A 201 -13.74 -7.49 -4.81
CA ALA A 201 -13.29 -8.82 -5.22
C ALA A 201 -12.43 -8.75 -6.49
N ARG A 202 -12.77 -7.86 -7.42
CA ARG A 202 -11.99 -7.58 -8.63
C ARG A 202 -10.64 -6.94 -8.31
N LEU A 203 -10.62 -5.98 -7.39
CA LEU A 203 -9.41 -5.32 -6.93
C LEU A 203 -8.48 -6.34 -6.27
N GLN A 204 -8.99 -7.19 -5.37
CA GLN A 204 -8.24 -8.25 -4.72
C GLN A 204 -7.55 -9.14 -5.76
N ARG A 205 -8.29 -9.64 -6.75
CA ARG A 205 -7.73 -10.47 -7.84
C ARG A 205 -6.63 -9.78 -8.66
N SER A 206 -6.64 -8.46 -8.71
CA SER A 206 -5.71 -7.66 -9.54
C SER A 206 -4.45 -7.24 -8.78
N CYS A 207 -4.45 -7.31 -7.45
CA CYS A 207 -3.30 -6.95 -6.62
C CYS A 207 -2.67 -8.17 -5.92
N ARG A 208 -1.44 -7.99 -5.44
CA ARG A 208 -0.69 -9.01 -4.70
C ARG A 208 -1.21 -9.16 -3.27
N ARG A 209 -1.48 -8.03 -2.61
CA ARG A 209 -2.09 -7.94 -1.28
C ARG A 209 -3.05 -6.77 -1.27
N LEU A 210 -4.23 -6.95 -0.67
CA LEU A 210 -5.21 -5.91 -0.40
C LEU A 210 -5.31 -5.69 1.11
N ILE A 211 -4.78 -4.56 1.58
CA ILE A 211 -4.78 -4.17 2.98
C ILE A 211 -5.83 -3.08 3.16
N TRP A 212 -6.68 -3.21 4.17
CA TRP A 212 -7.60 -2.17 4.57
C TRP A 212 -7.21 -1.63 5.93
N LEU A 213 -7.01 -0.31 5.98
CA LEU A 213 -6.64 0.44 7.16
C LEU A 213 -7.84 1.26 7.61
N ASN A 214 -8.26 1.05 8.85
CA ASN A 214 -9.39 1.77 9.42
C ASN A 214 -8.92 2.53 10.68
N PRO A 215 -9.02 3.87 10.70
CA PRO A 215 -8.59 4.66 11.86
C PRO A 215 -9.50 4.43 13.07
N LEU A 216 -10.77 4.07 12.89
CA LEU A 216 -11.71 3.91 14.01
C LEU A 216 -11.58 2.56 14.74
N LEU A 217 -10.78 1.61 14.22
CA LEU A 217 -10.56 0.30 14.85
C LEU A 217 -9.86 0.37 16.22
N GLY A 218 -9.23 1.49 16.57
CA GLY A 218 -8.54 1.66 17.85
C GLY A 218 -9.44 1.93 19.04
N ALA A 219 -10.70 2.30 18.82
CA ALA A 219 -11.61 2.68 19.88
C ALA A 219 -12.18 1.44 20.62
N PRO A 220 -12.17 1.40 21.96
CA PRO A 220 -12.75 0.29 22.72
C PRO A 220 -14.25 0.17 22.41
N GLY A 221 -14.67 -1.01 21.92
CA GLY A 221 -16.05 -1.28 21.53
C GLY A 221 -16.38 -1.08 20.05
N TYR A 222 -15.40 -0.72 19.20
CA TYR A 222 -15.62 -0.65 17.76
C TYR A 222 -15.94 -2.04 17.19
N GLN A 223 -17.17 -2.19 16.68
CA GLN A 223 -17.55 -3.32 15.85
C GLN A 223 -17.61 -2.83 14.39
N PRO A 224 -17.14 -3.62 13.40
CA PRO A 224 -17.27 -3.29 11.99
C PRO A 224 -18.73 -3.42 11.55
N LEU A 225 -19.57 -2.49 12.01
CA LEU A 225 -21.03 -2.50 11.81
C LEU A 225 -21.45 -1.80 10.52
N THR A 226 -20.55 -1.06 9.88
CA THR A 226 -20.90 -0.39 8.63
C THR A 226 -21.09 -1.42 7.52
N GLN A 227 -22.13 -1.22 6.71
CA GLN A 227 -22.47 -2.09 5.60
C GLN A 227 -21.32 -2.21 4.60
N GLY A 228 -20.61 -1.11 4.34
CA GLY A 228 -19.45 -1.08 3.46
C GLY A 228 -18.32 -2.02 3.90
N ILE A 229 -17.95 -1.98 5.19
CA ILE A 229 -16.90 -2.89 5.71
C ILE A 229 -17.35 -4.35 5.61
N ARG A 230 -18.60 -4.65 6.03
CA ARG A 230 -19.11 -6.03 6.01
C ARG A 230 -19.04 -6.66 4.62
N VAL A 231 -19.34 -5.87 3.60
CA VAL A 231 -19.30 -6.26 2.19
C VAL A 231 -17.87 -6.38 1.67
N ALA A 232 -16.97 -5.48 2.07
CA ALA A 232 -15.58 -5.48 1.63
C ALA A 232 -14.73 -6.57 2.29
N LEU A 233 -15.03 -6.92 3.55
CA LEU A 233 -14.25 -7.85 4.40
C LEU A 233 -13.85 -9.18 3.73
N PRO A 234 -14.73 -9.89 2.99
CA PRO A 234 -14.35 -11.13 2.31
C PRO A 234 -13.21 -10.98 1.28
N SER A 235 -13.01 -9.78 0.75
CA SER A 235 -12.01 -9.46 -0.27
C SER A 235 -10.74 -8.83 0.32
N ILE A 236 -10.74 -8.48 1.61
CA ILE A 236 -9.61 -7.86 2.30
C ILE A 236 -8.65 -8.96 2.77
N ASP A 237 -7.37 -8.87 2.40
CA ASP A 237 -6.35 -9.83 2.83
C ASP A 237 -5.89 -9.53 4.27
N HIS A 238 -5.75 -8.25 4.62
CA HIS A 238 -5.41 -7.80 5.98
C HIS A 238 -6.26 -6.59 6.39
N PHE A 239 -6.92 -6.66 7.54
CA PHE A 239 -7.70 -5.56 8.12
C PHE A 239 -6.99 -5.07 9.38
N LEU A 240 -6.47 -3.84 9.36
CA LEU A 240 -5.58 -3.31 10.40
C LEU A 240 -6.02 -1.91 10.88
N PRO A 241 -5.76 -1.57 12.16
CA PRO A 241 -5.91 -0.19 12.63
C PRO A 241 -4.85 0.74 12.01
N VAL A 242 -5.14 2.04 11.96
CA VAL A 242 -4.17 3.07 11.51
C VAL A 242 -4.27 4.38 12.30
N HIS A 243 -4.62 4.31 13.58
CA HIS A 243 -4.88 5.50 14.40
C HIS A 243 -3.67 6.04 15.16
N ASN A 244 -2.54 5.32 15.15
CA ASN A 244 -1.33 5.75 15.86
C ASN A 244 -0.04 5.27 15.16
N LEU A 245 1.11 5.78 15.62
CA LEU A 245 2.42 5.45 15.03
C LEU A 245 2.78 3.98 15.16
N GLN A 246 2.35 3.32 16.25
CA GLN A 246 2.59 1.90 16.45
C GLN A 246 1.90 1.05 15.37
N SER A 247 0.67 1.39 15.01
CA SER A 247 -0.08 0.72 13.94
C SER A 247 0.61 0.90 12.57
N LEU A 248 1.22 2.07 12.34
CA LEU A 248 2.02 2.32 11.13
C LEU A 248 3.34 1.53 11.11
N GLN A 249 3.94 1.26 12.27
CA GLN A 249 5.10 0.36 12.35
C GLN A 249 4.72 -1.07 11.95
N THR A 250 3.58 -1.57 12.43
CA THR A 250 3.04 -2.88 12.03
C THR A 250 2.82 -2.93 10.52
N LEU A 251 2.27 -1.87 9.93
CA LEU A 251 2.12 -1.76 8.48
C LEU A 251 3.48 -1.79 7.77
N ALA A 252 4.48 -1.04 8.25
CA ALA A 252 5.81 -1.00 7.65
C ALA A 252 6.47 -2.38 7.62
N THR A 253 6.36 -3.15 8.72
CA THR A 253 6.83 -4.54 8.78
C THR A 253 6.11 -5.41 7.76
N LEU A 254 4.78 -5.37 7.73
CA LEU A 254 3.97 -6.15 6.79
C LEU A 254 4.29 -5.83 5.32
N LEU A 255 4.52 -4.56 5.00
CA LEU A 255 4.91 -4.15 3.65
C LEU A 255 6.29 -4.69 3.23
N GLY A 256 7.18 -4.92 4.20
CA GLY A 256 8.55 -5.42 3.99
C GLY A 256 8.70 -6.93 3.97
N GLU A 257 7.68 -7.68 4.37
CA GLU A 257 7.69 -9.14 4.30
C GLU A 257 7.75 -9.62 2.83
N ASP A 258 8.87 -10.24 2.47
CA ASP A 258 9.06 -10.90 1.18
C ASP A 258 8.33 -12.27 1.19
N ASP A 259 7.03 -12.29 0.91
CA ASP A 259 6.31 -13.56 0.77
C ASP A 259 6.69 -14.27 -0.53
N GLU A 260 6.80 -15.60 -0.47
CA GLU A 260 6.94 -16.43 -1.68
C GLU A 260 5.68 -16.39 -2.57
N GLY A 261 4.49 -16.10 -2.01
CA GLY A 261 3.20 -16.08 -2.72
C GLY A 261 2.22 -14.97 -2.25
N PRO A 262 1.15 -14.68 -3.01
CA PRO A 262 0.04 -13.88 -2.48
C PRO A 262 -0.61 -14.59 -1.28
N PRO A 263 -1.33 -13.86 -0.40
CA PRO A 263 -2.09 -14.46 0.70
C PRO A 263 -3.05 -15.54 0.18
N LEU A 264 -3.27 -16.59 0.97
CA LEU A 264 -4.23 -17.64 0.64
C LEU A 264 -5.65 -17.08 0.66
N ARG A 265 -6.21 -16.82 -0.52
CA ARG A 265 -7.55 -16.23 -0.67
C ARG A 265 -8.62 -17.31 -0.64
N ARG A 266 -9.80 -17.00 -0.06
CA ARG A 266 -10.95 -17.93 -0.04
C ARG A 266 -11.35 -18.42 -1.44
N SER A 267 -11.15 -17.63 -2.49
CA SER A 267 -11.38 -18.03 -3.88
C SER A 267 -10.43 -19.13 -4.39
N GLN A 268 -9.30 -19.38 -3.72
CA GLN A 268 -8.37 -20.47 -4.02
C GLN A 268 -8.69 -21.76 -3.23
N ARG A 269 -9.70 -21.73 -2.33
CA ARG A 269 -10.09 -22.85 -1.46
C ARG A 269 -11.10 -23.83 -2.09
N ALA A 270 -11.39 -23.74 -3.39
CA ALA A 270 -12.25 -24.72 -4.07
C ALA A 270 -11.42 -25.77 -4.82
N PRO A 271 -11.10 -26.93 -4.21
CA PRO A 271 -10.76 -28.12 -4.95
C PRO A 271 -12.04 -28.86 -5.36
N GLY A 272 -12.13 -29.24 -6.64
CA GLY A 272 -12.93 -30.36 -7.11
C GLY A 272 -14.45 -30.14 -7.21
N ARG A 273 -14.93 -29.83 -8.42
CA ARG A 273 -16.19 -30.40 -8.88
C ARG A 273 -16.07 -31.92 -8.75
N ALA A 274 -16.76 -32.51 -7.78
CA ALA A 274 -17.09 -33.92 -7.84
C ALA A 274 -17.98 -34.12 -9.07
N THR A 275 -17.42 -34.68 -10.13
CA THR A 275 -18.20 -35.38 -11.15
C THR A 275 -18.82 -36.59 -10.47
N ALA A 276 -20.06 -36.44 -10.00
CA ALA A 276 -20.89 -37.58 -9.65
C ALA A 276 -21.56 -38.06 -10.95
N THR A 277 -20.91 -39.04 -11.58
CA THR A 277 -21.56 -40.01 -12.45
C THR A 277 -22.47 -40.87 -11.57
N THR A 278 -23.78 -40.89 -11.86
CA THR A 278 -24.66 -42.06 -12.02
C THR A 278 -26.08 -41.55 -12.24
#